data_AF-A0A661V6V7-F1
#
_entry.id   AF-A0A661V6V7-F1
#
_cell.length_a   1.000
_cell.length_b   1.000
_cell.length_c   1.000
_cell.angle_alpha   90.00
_cell.angle_beta   90.00
_cell.angle_gamma   90.00
#
_symmetry.space_group_name_H-M   'P 1'
#
loop_
_entity.id
_entity.type
_entity.pdbx_description
1 polymer ?
#
loop_
_entity_poly.entity_id
_entity_poly.type
_entity_poly.pdbx_seq_one_letter_code
_entity_poly.pdbx_strand_id
1 'polypeptide(L)'
;MPTPASTKGRFQVDWMISNLRWLLLVSVALVSLTDAIVVHGGALYPLDLLPQIILLVIAALYNLGVMLLLSYGTLRRAVPVMTLVIDTTLTIGFVLTSGGLTSPLLFFALFPILTAALRFRWIVSLVVTAIIIASCGLAGYAIAPPGPPWSELLSFAASSLILVLAATISGYAGDRVKQTIARTHRLEEEAELRKLRAAQEHSRVIFELASTLSATLNYGKVLEAVLEVGEAGMRELGQPNLAHASLVLLFGQEDLHIVASRHLPHRDRNATFEGRRGVLAQALATAEPVITCDPGADPELSQLVVMHSCREAIVVPLRAGFENFGAVVFASTQPNVYTKDQQELLVAICNQAIVA
;
A
#
# COMPACT_ATOMS: atom_id res chain seq x y z
N MET A 1 13.44 3.82 7.10
CA MET A 1 12.71 3.24 8.25
C MET A 1 12.55 1.74 8.01
N PRO A 2 12.73 0.87 9.01
CA PRO A 2 12.48 -0.56 8.84
C PRO A 2 11.00 -0.83 8.59
N THR A 3 10.68 -1.73 7.65
CA THR A 3 9.31 -2.15 7.35
C THR A 3 8.71 -2.95 8.54
N PRO A 4 7.39 -2.93 8.75
CA PRO A 4 6.75 -3.64 9.87
C PRO A 4 7.05 -5.15 9.88
N ALA A 5 7.22 -5.78 8.71
CA ALA A 5 7.62 -7.18 8.58
C ALA A 5 9.03 -7.47 9.12
N SER A 6 10.01 -6.59 8.82
CA SER A 6 11.38 -6.72 9.34
C SER A 6 11.46 -6.60 10.87
N THR A 7 10.49 -5.89 11.45
CA THR A 7 10.40 -5.66 12.89
C THR A 7 9.86 -6.90 13.63
N LYS A 8 8.89 -7.61 13.02
CA LYS A 8 8.34 -8.86 13.55
C LYS A 8 9.36 -10.01 13.51
N GLY A 9 10.13 -10.11 12.43
CA GLY A 9 11.20 -11.11 12.31
C GLY A 9 12.32 -10.93 13.34
N ARG A 10 12.75 -9.69 13.60
CA ARG A 10 13.75 -9.40 14.66
C ARG A 10 13.24 -9.77 16.05
N PHE A 11 11.98 -9.46 16.36
CA PHE A 11 11.37 -9.80 17.64
C PHE A 11 11.33 -11.32 17.87
N GLN A 12 10.97 -12.11 16.85
CA GLN A 12 10.97 -13.58 16.96
C GLN A 12 12.37 -14.14 17.22
N VAL A 13 13.40 -13.62 16.55
CA VAL A 13 14.79 -14.02 16.78
C VAL A 13 15.25 -13.65 18.20
N ASP A 14 14.92 -12.46 18.68
CA ASP A 14 15.28 -12.01 20.03
C ASP A 14 14.61 -12.85 21.13
N TRP A 15 13.34 -13.19 20.93
CA TRP A 15 12.60 -14.06 21.84
C TRP A 15 13.17 -15.50 21.85
N MET A 16 13.47 -16.05 20.67
CA MET A 16 14.09 -17.37 20.55
C MET A 16 15.45 -17.43 21.28
N ILE A 17 16.28 -16.41 21.12
CA ILE A 17 17.59 -16.32 21.78
C ILE A 17 17.44 -16.24 23.32
N SER A 18 16.46 -15.51 23.84
CA SER A 18 16.22 -15.42 25.29
C SER A 18 15.74 -16.75 25.89
N ASN A 19 14.93 -17.53 25.15
CA ASN A 19 14.55 -18.89 25.58
C ASN A 19 15.73 -19.86 25.52
N LEU A 20 16.58 -19.77 24.49
CA LEU A 20 17.78 -20.59 24.38
C LEU A 20 18.77 -20.34 25.54
N ARG A 21 18.85 -19.09 26.06
CA ARG A 21 19.67 -18.78 27.24
C ARG A 21 19.26 -19.57 28.47
N TRP A 22 17.96 -19.71 28.73
CA TRP A 22 17.50 -20.49 29.88
C TRP A 22 17.95 -21.94 29.79
N LEU A 23 17.81 -22.55 28.61
CA LEU A 23 18.27 -23.92 28.36
C LEU A 23 19.77 -24.05 28.62
N LEU A 24 20.58 -23.11 28.13
CA LEU A 24 22.03 -23.12 28.31
C LEU A 24 22.46 -22.86 29.75
N LEU A 25 21.80 -21.97 30.49
CA LEU A 25 22.08 -21.76 31.91
C LEU A 25 21.80 -23.02 32.73
N VAL A 26 20.72 -23.75 32.40
CA VAL A 26 20.44 -25.07 32.99
C VAL A 26 21.54 -26.07 32.63
N SER A 27 22.04 -26.07 31.38
CA SER A 27 23.17 -26.92 30.98
C SER A 27 24.45 -26.58 31.74
N VAL A 28 24.76 -25.29 31.94
CA VAL A 28 25.94 -24.87 32.74
C VAL A 28 25.81 -25.33 34.18
N ALA A 29 24.63 -25.17 34.80
CA ALA A 29 24.38 -25.65 36.15
C ALA A 29 24.54 -27.18 36.27
N LEU A 30 24.04 -27.92 35.28
CA LEU A 30 24.15 -29.38 35.24
C LEU A 30 25.60 -29.84 35.08
N VAL A 31 26.35 -29.25 34.13
CA VAL A 31 27.76 -29.60 33.88
C VAL A 31 28.62 -29.28 35.11
N SER A 32 28.42 -28.11 35.72
CA SER A 32 29.09 -27.71 36.96
C SER A 32 28.82 -28.71 38.09
N LEU A 33 27.57 -29.16 38.25
CA LEU A 33 27.21 -30.15 39.24
C LEU A 33 27.85 -31.52 38.97
N THR A 34 27.86 -31.97 37.71
CA THR A 34 28.50 -33.24 37.35
C THR A 34 30.01 -33.22 37.54
N ASP A 35 30.65 -32.10 37.20
CA ASP A 35 32.09 -31.92 37.37
C ASP A 35 32.46 -31.94 38.86
N ALA A 36 31.68 -31.27 39.70
CA ALA A 36 31.83 -31.34 41.15
C ALA A 36 31.72 -32.77 41.70
N ILE A 37 30.73 -33.55 41.24
CA ILE A 37 30.53 -34.93 41.70
C ILE A 37 31.67 -35.86 41.23
N VAL A 38 32.09 -35.75 39.97
CA VAL A 38 33.08 -36.65 39.35
C VAL A 38 34.49 -36.34 39.85
N VAL A 39 34.87 -35.06 39.94
CA VAL A 39 36.23 -34.64 40.29
C VAL A 39 36.45 -34.65 41.80
N HIS A 40 35.44 -34.28 42.61
CA HIS A 40 35.57 -34.15 44.07
C HIS A 40 34.94 -35.32 44.85
N GLY A 41 34.61 -36.42 44.16
CA GLY A 41 34.17 -37.67 44.79
C GLY A 41 32.87 -37.57 45.58
N GLY A 42 31.96 -36.66 45.20
CA GLY A 42 30.65 -36.48 45.82
C GLY A 42 30.63 -35.59 47.08
N ALA A 43 31.77 -35.10 47.57
CA ALA A 43 31.81 -34.09 48.62
C ALA A 43 31.59 -32.70 48.02
N LEU A 44 30.37 -32.17 48.13
CA LEU A 44 30.05 -30.82 47.68
C LEU A 44 30.60 -29.82 48.71
N TYR A 45 31.71 -29.16 48.40
CA TYR A 45 32.17 -27.99 49.15
C TYR A 45 31.45 -26.74 48.59
N PRO A 46 30.47 -26.18 49.31
CA PRO A 46 29.65 -25.08 48.79
C PRO A 46 30.44 -23.79 48.52
N LEU A 47 31.62 -23.65 49.13
CA LEU A 47 32.49 -22.49 48.95
C LEU A 47 33.19 -22.46 47.57
N ASP A 48 33.51 -23.61 46.99
CA ASP A 48 34.20 -23.68 45.68
C ASP A 48 33.24 -23.42 44.51
N LEU A 49 31.96 -23.77 44.69
CA LEU A 49 30.89 -23.52 43.70
C LEU A 49 30.28 -22.12 43.80
N LEU A 50 30.56 -21.40 44.89
CA LEU A 50 30.00 -20.08 45.18
C LEU A 50 30.18 -19.05 44.04
N PRO A 51 31.36 -18.87 43.42
CA PRO A 51 31.52 -17.93 42.31
C PRO A 51 30.71 -18.32 41.07
N GLN A 52 30.56 -19.62 40.78
CA GLN A 52 29.76 -20.11 39.66
C GLN A 52 28.26 -19.91 39.89
N ILE A 53 27.78 -20.16 41.12
CA ILE A 53 26.39 -19.91 41.53
C ILE A 53 26.07 -18.42 41.43
N ILE A 54 26.96 -17.53 41.89
CA ILE A 54 26.77 -16.08 41.74
C ILE A 54 26.63 -15.69 40.27
N LEU A 55 27.52 -16.19 39.40
CA LEU A 55 27.46 -15.91 37.96
C LEU A 55 26.16 -16.45 37.32
N LEU A 56 25.69 -17.63 37.71
CA LEU A 56 24.41 -18.19 37.26
C LEU A 56 23.22 -17.32 37.68
N VAL A 57 23.19 -16.86 38.93
CA VAL A 57 22.13 -15.96 39.43
C VAL A 57 22.15 -14.63 38.69
N ILE A 58 23.33 -14.03 38.50
CA ILE A 58 23.48 -12.79 37.73
C ILE A 58 22.99 -13.00 36.30
N ALA A 59 23.38 -14.10 35.64
CA ALA A 59 22.97 -14.40 34.28
C ALA A 59 21.45 -14.64 34.15
N ALA A 60 20.84 -15.30 35.14
CA ALA A 60 19.40 -15.54 35.19
C ALA A 60 18.61 -14.23 35.37
N LEU A 61 19.02 -13.37 36.31
CA LEU A 61 18.41 -12.06 36.53
C LEU A 61 18.56 -11.15 35.29
N TYR A 62 19.74 -11.17 34.66
CA TYR A 62 19.98 -10.46 33.40
C TYR A 62 19.04 -10.95 32.28
N ASN A 63 18.92 -12.27 32.08
CA ASN A 63 18.05 -12.80 31.03
C ASN A 63 16.57 -12.49 31.28
N LEU A 64 16.14 -12.53 32.56
CA LEU A 64 14.80 -12.09 32.96
C LEU A 64 14.58 -10.60 32.61
N GLY A 65 15.56 -9.74 32.91
CA GLY A 65 15.53 -8.33 32.55
C GLY A 65 15.43 -8.10 31.04
N VAL A 66 16.17 -8.87 30.24
CA VAL A 66 16.08 -8.82 28.76
C VAL A 66 14.71 -9.25 28.27
N MET A 67 14.14 -10.33 28.81
CA MET A 67 12.82 -10.83 28.44
C MET A 67 11.72 -9.81 28.74
N LEU A 68 11.82 -9.15 29.90
CA LEU A 68 10.92 -8.07 30.31
C LEU A 68 11.10 -6.84 29.40
N LEU A 69 12.33 -6.48 29.06
CA LEU A 69 12.57 -5.37 28.12
C LEU A 69 12.03 -5.65 26.71
N LEU A 70 12.10 -6.90 26.26
CA LEU A 70 11.53 -7.34 24.99
C LEU A 70 10.00 -7.26 24.99
N SER A 71 9.32 -7.54 26.12
CA SER A 71 7.85 -7.45 26.20
C SER A 71 7.34 -6.02 26.17
N TYR A 72 8.08 -5.05 26.75
CA TYR A 72 7.70 -3.63 26.76
C TYR A 72 8.16 -2.84 25.52
N GLY A 73 9.06 -3.39 24.69
CA GLY A 73 9.39 -2.86 23.36
C GLY A 73 10.24 -1.57 23.32
N THR A 74 10.83 -1.18 24.45
CA THR A 74 11.35 0.19 24.73
C THR A 74 12.76 0.49 24.18
N LEU A 75 13.64 -0.50 23.93
CA LEU A 75 15.04 -0.26 23.51
C LEU A 75 15.49 -1.13 22.31
N ARG A 76 14.99 -0.86 21.10
CA ARG A 76 15.17 -1.79 19.95
C ARG A 76 16.55 -1.80 19.27
N ARG A 77 17.36 -0.74 19.42
CA ARG A 77 18.61 -0.60 18.63
C ARG A 77 19.88 -0.97 19.38
N ALA A 78 19.94 -0.71 20.69
CA ALA A 78 21.12 -0.97 21.51
C ALA A 78 21.14 -2.37 22.16
N VAL A 79 19.96 -2.96 22.40
CA VAL A 79 19.82 -4.27 23.07
C VAL A 79 20.63 -5.39 22.42
N PRO A 80 20.65 -5.56 21.08
CA PRO A 80 21.43 -6.63 20.47
C PRO A 80 22.93 -6.55 20.72
N VAL A 81 23.50 -5.35 20.75
CA VAL A 81 24.94 -5.13 21.00
C VAL A 81 25.23 -5.31 22.49
N MET A 82 24.43 -4.69 23.36
CA MET A 82 24.61 -4.79 24.82
C MET A 82 24.54 -6.25 25.28
N THR A 83 23.54 -6.99 24.80
CA THR A 83 23.37 -8.40 25.15
C THR A 83 24.52 -9.26 24.65
N LEU A 84 25.05 -9.02 23.45
CA LEU A 84 26.22 -9.76 22.96
C LEU A 84 27.46 -9.51 23.85
N VAL A 85 27.69 -8.26 24.27
CA VAL A 85 28.81 -7.91 25.15
C VAL A 85 28.67 -8.58 26.51
N ILE A 86 27.47 -8.53 27.11
CA ILE A 86 27.18 -9.17 28.39
C ILE A 86 27.34 -10.69 28.28
N ASP A 87 26.76 -11.33 27.26
CA ASP A 87 26.86 -12.77 27.03
C ASP A 87 28.32 -13.20 26.87
N THR A 88 29.12 -12.45 26.10
CA THR A 88 30.56 -12.70 25.94
C THR A 88 31.31 -12.61 27.27
N THR A 89 30.98 -11.59 28.09
CA THR A 89 31.61 -11.38 29.39
C THR A 89 31.25 -12.49 30.37
N LEU A 90 29.98 -12.90 30.40
CA LEU A 90 29.50 -14.03 31.21
C LEU A 90 30.19 -15.33 30.80
N THR A 91 30.35 -15.59 29.49
CA THR A 91 31.09 -16.77 29.01
C THR A 91 32.52 -16.79 29.55
N ILE A 92 33.25 -15.68 29.44
CA ILE A 92 34.62 -15.58 29.96
C ILE A 92 34.62 -15.84 31.48
N GLY A 93 33.68 -15.24 32.22
CA GLY A 93 33.54 -15.45 33.66
C GLY A 93 33.30 -16.92 34.04
N PHE A 94 32.43 -17.62 33.32
CA PHE A 94 32.16 -19.05 33.55
C PHE A 94 33.38 -19.91 33.28
N VAL A 95 34.12 -19.65 32.20
CA VAL A 95 35.34 -20.42 31.87
C VAL A 95 36.41 -20.23 32.94
N LEU A 96 36.62 -18.99 33.40
CA LEU A 96 37.63 -18.70 34.42
C LEU A 96 37.32 -19.32 35.78
N THR A 97 36.05 -19.29 36.19
CA THR A 97 35.62 -19.86 37.48
C THR A 97 35.52 -21.38 37.49
N SER A 98 35.67 -22.05 36.33
CA SER A 98 35.58 -23.51 36.19
C SER A 98 36.88 -24.19 35.76
N GLY A 99 38.03 -23.53 35.98
CA GLY A 99 39.35 -24.14 35.75
C GLY A 99 40.14 -23.59 34.57
N GLY A 100 39.67 -22.53 33.91
CA GLY A 100 40.45 -21.80 32.91
C GLY A 100 40.74 -22.63 31.65
N LEU A 101 42.00 -23.05 31.46
CA LEU A 101 42.46 -23.77 30.26
C LEU A 101 41.82 -25.16 30.11
N THR A 102 41.49 -25.81 31.23
CA THR A 102 40.85 -27.15 31.27
C THR A 102 39.34 -27.08 31.51
N SER A 103 38.75 -25.88 31.44
CA SER A 103 37.35 -25.66 31.78
C SER A 103 36.39 -26.53 30.95
N PRO A 104 35.47 -27.29 31.59
CA PRO A 104 34.43 -28.04 30.90
C PRO A 104 33.35 -27.11 30.31
N LEU A 105 33.33 -25.82 30.67
CA LEU A 105 32.31 -24.85 30.25
C LEU A 105 32.65 -24.11 28.96
N LEU A 106 33.73 -24.47 28.26
CA LEU A 106 34.11 -23.86 26.98
C LEU A 106 33.01 -23.97 25.90
N PHE A 107 32.14 -24.99 25.97
CA PHE A 107 30.99 -25.11 25.06
C PHE A 107 30.01 -23.92 25.18
N PHE A 108 29.95 -23.25 26.33
CA PHE A 108 29.09 -22.09 26.54
C PHE A 108 29.50 -20.91 25.63
N ALA A 109 30.75 -20.89 25.12
CA ALA A 109 31.20 -19.92 24.12
C ALA A 109 30.47 -20.07 22.77
N LEU A 110 29.86 -21.22 22.47
CA LEU A 110 29.02 -21.38 21.28
C LEU A 110 27.84 -20.41 21.28
N PHE A 111 27.37 -19.99 22.45
CA PHE A 111 26.21 -19.13 22.58
C PHE A 111 26.40 -17.69 22.09
N PRO A 112 27.39 -16.91 22.57
CA PRO A 112 27.68 -15.59 22.01
C PRO A 112 28.12 -15.67 20.54
N ILE A 113 28.76 -16.76 20.11
CA ILE A 113 29.13 -17.00 18.70
C ILE A 113 27.88 -17.14 17.83
N LEU A 114 26.93 -18.00 18.23
CA LEU A 114 25.67 -18.20 17.50
C LEU A 114 24.84 -16.92 17.50
N THR A 115 24.77 -16.22 18.64
CA THR A 115 24.08 -14.93 18.77
C THR A 115 24.68 -13.89 17.84
N ALA A 116 26.01 -13.83 17.73
CA ALA A 116 26.72 -12.95 16.80
C ALA A 116 26.40 -13.30 15.33
N ALA A 117 26.44 -14.60 14.97
CA ALA A 117 26.15 -15.08 13.62
C ALA A 117 24.70 -14.78 13.20
N LEU A 118 23.73 -14.94 14.11
CA LEU A 118 22.32 -14.71 13.86
C LEU A 118 21.96 -13.22 13.82
N ARG A 119 22.65 -12.35 14.55
CA ARG A 119 22.27 -10.93 14.66
C ARG A 119 23.11 -9.98 13.80
N PHE A 120 24.37 -10.31 13.58
CA PHE A 120 25.32 -9.42 12.92
C PHE A 120 25.86 -10.04 11.62
N ARG A 121 26.85 -9.37 11.01
CA ARG A 121 27.59 -9.89 9.86
C ARG A 121 28.45 -11.07 10.31
N TRP A 122 28.70 -12.03 9.42
CA TRP A 122 29.52 -13.22 9.71
C TRP A 122 30.90 -12.91 10.30
N ILE A 123 31.47 -11.74 9.98
CA ILE A 123 32.76 -11.28 10.55
C ILE A 123 32.67 -11.10 12.08
N VAL A 124 31.50 -10.70 12.60
CA VAL A 124 31.33 -10.44 14.04
C VAL A 124 31.40 -11.73 14.85
N SER A 125 30.92 -12.87 14.33
CA SER A 125 31.07 -14.15 15.04
C SER A 125 32.54 -14.53 15.18
N LEU A 126 33.35 -14.34 14.13
CA LEU A 126 34.80 -14.58 14.17
C LEU A 126 35.53 -13.66 15.15
N VAL A 127 35.18 -12.38 15.17
CA VAL A 127 35.77 -11.41 16.11
C VAL A 127 35.44 -11.79 17.56
N VAL A 128 34.18 -12.15 17.84
CA VAL A 128 33.76 -12.60 19.18
C VAL A 128 34.50 -13.86 19.59
N THR A 129 34.64 -14.85 18.70
CA THR A 129 35.42 -16.06 18.97
C THR A 129 36.88 -15.75 19.28
N ALA A 130 37.51 -14.87 18.51
CA ALA A 130 38.89 -14.45 18.75
C ALA A 130 39.05 -13.78 20.12
N ILE A 131 38.11 -12.91 20.51
CA ILE A 131 38.10 -12.26 21.82
C ILE A 131 37.96 -13.30 22.95
N ILE A 132 37.05 -14.26 22.81
CA ILE A 132 36.85 -15.32 23.82
C ILE A 132 38.11 -16.18 23.95
N ILE A 133 38.69 -16.65 22.84
CA ILE A 133 39.91 -17.48 22.86
C ILE A 133 41.07 -16.71 23.48
N ALA A 134 41.29 -15.45 23.07
CA ALA A 134 42.39 -14.63 23.59
C ALA A 134 42.23 -14.34 25.09
N SER A 135 41.03 -13.96 25.53
CA SER A 135 40.76 -13.65 26.94
C SER A 135 40.83 -14.89 27.82
N CYS A 136 40.20 -15.99 27.45
CA CYS A 136 40.26 -17.25 28.19
C CYS A 136 41.68 -17.84 28.20
N GLY A 137 42.40 -17.76 27.08
CA GLY A 137 43.78 -18.25 26.97
C GLY A 137 44.76 -17.44 27.83
N LEU A 138 44.69 -16.10 27.76
CA LEU A 138 45.56 -15.22 28.54
C LEU A 138 45.30 -15.35 30.04
N ALA A 139 44.03 -15.30 30.45
CA ALA A 139 43.68 -15.40 31.85
C ALA A 139 43.87 -16.83 32.39
N GLY A 140 43.60 -17.86 31.59
CA GLY A 140 43.90 -19.25 31.94
C GLY A 140 45.40 -19.48 32.14
N TYR A 141 46.25 -18.93 31.26
CA TYR A 141 47.71 -19.00 31.42
C TYR A 141 48.21 -18.25 32.66
N ALA A 142 47.59 -17.12 33.01
CA ALA A 142 47.97 -16.34 34.20
C ALA A 142 47.61 -17.03 35.53
N ILE A 143 46.56 -17.86 35.53
CA ILE A 143 46.09 -18.60 36.72
C ILE A 143 46.79 -19.97 36.83
N ALA A 144 47.23 -20.54 35.70
CA ALA A 144 47.92 -21.83 35.66
C ALA A 144 49.28 -21.80 36.39
N PRO A 145 49.72 -22.93 36.97
CA PRO A 145 51.04 -23.05 37.57
C PRO A 145 52.16 -22.76 36.54
N PRO A 146 53.32 -22.24 36.98
CA PRO A 146 54.41 -21.88 36.08
C PRO A 146 54.91 -23.10 35.29
N GLY A 147 54.69 -23.08 33.97
CA GLY A 147 54.94 -24.20 33.07
C GLY A 147 53.77 -25.18 32.98
N PRO A 148 52.58 -24.74 32.48
CA PRO A 148 51.44 -25.64 32.32
C PRO A 148 51.82 -26.83 31.41
N PRO A 149 51.39 -28.05 31.75
CA PRO A 149 51.74 -29.23 30.98
C PRO A 149 51.22 -29.10 29.55
N TRP A 150 51.98 -29.65 28.59
CA TRP A 150 51.67 -29.52 27.16
C TRP A 150 50.30 -30.08 26.79
N SER A 151 49.79 -31.04 27.58
CA SER A 151 48.45 -31.61 27.44
C SER A 151 47.34 -30.60 27.67
N GLU A 152 47.48 -29.68 28.62
CA GLU A 152 46.46 -28.65 28.89
C GLU A 152 46.40 -27.61 27.78
N LEU A 153 47.58 -27.19 27.29
CA LEU A 153 47.69 -26.29 26.14
C LEU A 153 47.13 -26.93 24.87
N LEU A 154 47.37 -28.23 24.66
CA LEU A 154 46.85 -28.96 23.51
C LEU A 154 45.33 -29.11 23.58
N SER A 155 44.77 -29.43 24.75
CA SER A 155 43.33 -29.50 24.97
C SER A 155 42.65 -28.16 24.73
N PHE A 156 43.24 -27.06 25.23
CA PHE A 156 42.73 -25.72 24.98
C PHE A 156 42.81 -25.33 23.49
N ALA A 157 43.91 -25.67 22.81
CA ALA A 157 44.08 -25.44 21.38
C ALA A 157 43.06 -26.23 20.54
N ALA A 158 42.78 -27.49 20.91
CA ALA A 158 41.76 -28.31 20.26
C ALA A 158 40.36 -27.71 20.43
N SER A 159 39.99 -27.31 21.66
CA SER A 159 38.72 -26.62 21.94
C SER A 159 38.60 -25.28 21.19
N SER A 160 39.69 -24.52 21.12
CA SER A 160 39.76 -23.27 20.36
C SER A 160 39.55 -23.48 18.85
N LEU A 161 40.15 -24.54 18.29
CA LEU A 161 39.94 -24.91 16.89
C LEU A 161 38.47 -25.26 16.63
N ILE A 162 37.83 -26.01 17.53
CA ILE A 162 36.40 -26.34 17.44
C ILE A 162 35.55 -25.05 17.47
N LEU A 163 35.87 -24.09 18.34
CA LEU A 163 35.13 -22.81 18.40
C LEU A 163 35.30 -21.98 17.12
N VAL A 164 36.49 -21.96 16.51
CA VAL A 164 36.73 -21.29 15.22
C VAL A 164 35.94 -21.97 14.10
N LEU A 165 35.91 -23.30 14.05
CA LEU A 165 35.09 -24.05 13.10
C LEU A 165 33.60 -23.78 13.32
N ALA A 166 33.12 -23.80 14.56
CA ALA A 166 31.74 -23.47 14.87
C ALA A 166 31.39 -22.04 14.45
N ALA A 167 32.29 -21.08 14.64
CA ALA A 167 32.08 -19.68 14.27
C ALA A 167 32.06 -19.44 12.76
N THR A 168 32.91 -20.14 12.01
CA THR A 168 32.92 -20.08 10.54
C THR A 168 31.66 -20.72 9.96
N ILE A 169 31.29 -21.92 10.42
CA ILE A 169 30.10 -22.64 9.97
C ILE A 169 28.84 -21.86 10.31
N SER A 170 28.66 -21.45 11.57
CA SER A 170 27.47 -20.70 12.01
C SER A 170 27.41 -19.32 11.35
N GLY A 171 28.54 -18.63 11.21
CA GLY A 171 28.61 -17.33 10.52
C GLY A 171 28.20 -17.41 9.05
N TYR A 172 28.74 -18.40 8.32
CA TYR A 172 28.43 -18.61 6.91
C TYR A 172 26.98 -19.10 6.70
N ALA A 173 26.54 -20.10 7.48
CA ALA A 173 25.16 -20.59 7.42
C ALA A 173 24.15 -19.50 7.78
N GLY A 174 24.43 -18.71 8.82
CA GLY A 174 23.60 -17.59 9.25
C GLY A 174 23.45 -16.53 8.16
N ASP A 175 24.53 -16.18 7.45
CA ASP A 175 24.48 -15.21 6.35
C ASP A 175 23.69 -15.77 5.14
N ARG A 176 23.89 -17.05 4.80
CA ARG A 176 23.14 -17.73 3.73
C ARG A 176 21.63 -17.77 4.01
N VAL A 177 21.23 -18.12 5.23
CA VAL A 177 19.82 -18.14 5.63
C VAL A 177 19.20 -16.75 5.54
N LYS A 178 19.89 -15.71 6.05
CA LYS A 178 19.44 -14.32 5.94
C LYS A 178 19.26 -13.88 4.50
N GLN A 179 20.22 -14.22 3.63
CA GLN A 179 20.16 -13.86 2.21
C GLN A 179 18.98 -14.53 1.49
N THR A 180 18.73 -15.81 1.77
CA THR A 180 17.60 -16.54 1.18
C THR A 180 16.26 -15.93 1.61
N ILE A 181 16.07 -15.69 2.91
CA ILE A 181 14.84 -15.07 3.43
C ILE A 181 14.64 -13.64 2.89
N ALA A 182 15.72 -12.86 2.80
CA ALA A 182 15.65 -11.51 2.23
C ALA A 182 15.30 -11.55 0.74
N ARG A 183 15.78 -12.55 0.00
CA ARG A 183 15.48 -12.71 -1.42
C ARG A 183 14.03 -13.14 -1.65
N THR A 184 13.50 -14.06 -0.86
CA THR A 184 12.10 -14.49 -0.98
C THR A 184 11.15 -13.33 -0.71
N HIS A 185 11.38 -12.57 0.37
CA HIS A 185 10.54 -11.40 0.66
C HIS A 185 10.62 -10.31 -0.43
N ARG A 186 11.80 -10.05 -0.99
CA ARG A 186 11.92 -9.10 -2.12
C ARG A 186 11.13 -9.56 -3.35
N LEU A 187 11.15 -10.85 -3.65
CA LEU A 187 10.39 -11.42 -4.76
C LEU A 187 8.87 -11.32 -4.53
N GLU A 188 8.41 -11.53 -3.29
CA GLU A 188 7.00 -11.34 -2.89
C GLU A 188 6.56 -9.88 -3.05
N GLU A 189 7.32 -8.92 -2.51
CA GLU A 189 7.02 -7.49 -2.62
C GLU A 189 6.98 -7.04 -4.10
N GLU A 190 7.92 -7.50 -4.92
CA GLU A 190 7.92 -7.21 -6.37
C GLU A 190 6.70 -7.80 -7.09
N ALA A 191 6.27 -9.02 -6.71
CA ALA A 191 5.10 -9.67 -7.31
C ALA A 191 3.80 -8.93 -6.95
N GLU A 192 3.66 -8.45 -5.71
CA GLU A 192 2.52 -7.62 -5.29
C GLU A 192 2.46 -6.30 -6.07
N LEU A 193 3.60 -5.61 -6.20
CA LEU A 193 3.68 -4.37 -6.99
C LEU A 193 3.32 -4.60 -8.47
N ARG A 194 3.73 -5.73 -9.06
CA ARG A 194 3.35 -6.08 -10.45
C ARG A 194 1.84 -6.29 -10.59
N LYS A 195 1.19 -6.95 -9.62
CA LYS A 195 -0.27 -7.13 -9.62
C LYS A 195 -1.01 -5.80 -9.55
N LEU A 196 -0.55 -4.87 -8.69
CA LEU A 196 -1.14 -3.53 -8.57
C LEU A 196 -1.01 -2.74 -9.87
N ARG A 197 0.17 -2.76 -10.51
CA ARG A 197 0.38 -2.09 -11.81
C ARG A 197 -0.50 -2.68 -12.90
N ALA A 198 -0.58 -4.01 -13.00
CA ALA A 198 -1.43 -4.67 -13.96
C ALA A 198 -2.92 -4.32 -13.77
N ALA A 199 -3.39 -4.22 -12.52
CA ALA A 199 -4.76 -3.81 -12.22
C ALA A 199 -5.04 -2.33 -12.59
N GLN A 200 -4.08 -1.44 -12.34
CA GLN A 200 -4.18 -0.04 -12.76
C GLN A 200 -4.18 0.11 -14.27
N GLU A 201 -3.28 -0.60 -14.95
CA GLU A 201 -3.17 -0.58 -16.42
C GLU A 201 -4.44 -1.13 -17.06
N HIS A 202 -4.99 -2.23 -16.53
CA HIS A 202 -6.28 -2.77 -16.96
C HIS A 202 -7.43 -1.77 -16.79
N SER A 203 -7.50 -1.08 -15.65
CA SER A 203 -8.52 -0.05 -15.40
C SER A 203 -8.38 1.15 -16.34
N ARG A 204 -7.15 1.56 -16.63
CA ARG A 204 -6.86 2.63 -17.59
C ARG A 204 -7.29 2.26 -19.00
N VAL A 205 -6.99 1.04 -19.46
CA VAL A 205 -7.41 0.56 -20.77
C VAL A 205 -8.93 0.52 -20.87
N ILE A 206 -9.64 0.03 -19.84
CA ILE A 206 -11.11 0.06 -19.81
C ILE A 206 -11.64 1.50 -19.92
N PHE A 207 -11.06 2.44 -19.20
CA PHE A 207 -11.44 3.85 -19.26
C PHE A 207 -11.18 4.47 -20.65
N GLU A 208 -10.02 4.22 -21.26
CA GLU A 208 -9.69 4.68 -22.61
C GLU A 208 -10.65 4.07 -23.65
N LEU A 209 -10.99 2.79 -23.54
CA LEU A 209 -11.97 2.12 -24.40
C LEU A 209 -13.37 2.73 -24.22
N ALA A 210 -13.83 2.94 -22.99
CA ALA A 210 -15.12 3.56 -22.71
C ALA A 210 -15.20 5.01 -23.22
N SER A 211 -14.11 5.77 -23.08
CA SER A 211 -13.98 7.13 -23.61
C SER A 211 -14.02 7.13 -25.14
N THR A 212 -13.35 6.18 -25.80
CA THR A 212 -13.35 6.07 -27.27
C THR A 212 -14.71 5.63 -27.80
N LEU A 213 -15.38 4.69 -27.13
CA LEU A 213 -16.75 4.26 -27.42
C LEU A 213 -17.76 5.41 -27.27
N SER A 214 -17.64 6.19 -26.19
CA SER A 214 -18.47 7.40 -25.98
C SER A 214 -18.19 8.45 -27.06
N ALA A 215 -16.94 8.61 -27.49
CA ALA A 215 -16.59 9.51 -28.58
C ALA A 215 -17.02 9.01 -29.98
N THR A 216 -17.29 7.70 -30.14
CA THR A 216 -17.81 7.11 -31.40
C THR A 216 -19.34 7.08 -31.47
N LEU A 217 -20.06 7.31 -30.35
CA LEU A 217 -21.43 7.80 -30.41
C LEU A 217 -21.39 9.20 -31.03
N ASN A 218 -21.66 9.25 -32.33
CA ASN A 218 -21.83 10.51 -33.05
C ASN A 218 -22.96 11.28 -32.36
N TYR A 219 -22.62 12.26 -31.52
CA TYR A 219 -23.58 13.08 -30.77
C TYR A 219 -24.62 13.72 -31.70
N GLY A 220 -24.27 13.98 -32.96
CA GLY A 220 -25.23 14.39 -34.00
C GLY A 220 -26.35 13.37 -34.22
N LYS A 221 -26.05 12.06 -34.23
CA LYS A 221 -27.07 11.00 -34.32
C LYS A 221 -27.94 10.90 -33.08
N VAL A 222 -27.38 11.14 -31.89
CA VAL A 222 -28.16 11.14 -30.63
C VAL A 222 -29.15 12.32 -30.63
N LEU A 223 -28.68 13.52 -31.02
CA LEU A 223 -29.52 14.72 -31.11
C LEU A 223 -30.58 14.61 -32.21
N GLU A 224 -30.26 13.98 -33.35
CA GLU A 224 -31.25 13.67 -34.40
C GLU A 224 -32.33 12.70 -33.89
N ALA A 225 -31.94 11.65 -33.16
CA ALA A 225 -32.87 10.70 -32.56
C ALA A 225 -33.78 11.37 -31.51
N VAL A 226 -33.24 12.34 -30.76
CA VAL A 226 -34.01 13.14 -29.78
C VAL A 226 -35.11 13.95 -30.46
N LEU A 227 -34.82 14.59 -31.60
CA LEU A 227 -35.84 15.27 -32.40
C LEU A 227 -36.89 14.30 -32.94
N GLU A 228 -36.48 13.08 -33.33
CA GLU A 228 -37.41 12.04 -33.78
C GLU A 228 -38.34 11.53 -32.69
N VAL A 229 -37.80 11.23 -31.50
CA VAL A 229 -38.60 10.78 -30.35
C VAL A 229 -39.51 11.90 -29.85
N GLY A 230 -39.04 13.15 -29.83
CA GLY A 230 -39.86 14.32 -29.49
C GLY A 230 -41.05 14.47 -30.43
N GLU A 231 -40.84 14.40 -31.74
CA GLU A 231 -41.92 14.45 -32.72
C GLU A 231 -42.87 13.25 -32.63
N ALA A 232 -42.36 12.05 -32.38
CA ALA A 232 -43.16 10.84 -32.21
C ALA A 232 -44.05 10.90 -30.96
N GLY A 233 -43.50 11.34 -29.83
CA GLY A 233 -44.24 11.49 -28.59
C GLY A 233 -45.35 12.55 -28.67
N MET A 234 -45.11 13.65 -29.38
CA MET A 234 -46.13 14.65 -29.68
C MET A 234 -47.29 14.08 -30.52
N ARG A 235 -47.00 13.18 -31.48
CA ARG A 235 -48.04 12.51 -32.28
C ARG A 235 -48.90 11.57 -31.44
N GLU A 236 -48.30 10.84 -30.51
CA GLU A 236 -48.98 9.88 -29.64
C GLU A 236 -49.94 10.56 -28.65
N LEU A 237 -49.59 11.76 -28.17
CA LEU A 237 -50.46 12.61 -27.35
C LEU A 237 -51.59 13.32 -28.14
N GLY A 238 -51.99 12.77 -29.29
CA GLY A 238 -53.16 13.21 -30.04
C GLY A 238 -52.92 14.40 -30.97
N GLN A 239 -51.67 14.70 -31.31
CA GLN A 239 -51.28 15.84 -32.14
C GLN A 239 -50.50 15.44 -33.41
N PRO A 240 -51.17 14.76 -34.38
CA PRO A 240 -50.54 14.36 -35.64
C PRO A 240 -50.25 15.59 -36.53
N ASN A 241 -49.00 15.73 -37.01
CA ASN A 241 -48.51 16.75 -37.95
C ASN A 241 -48.27 18.19 -37.45
N LEU A 242 -47.74 18.35 -36.23
CA LEU A 242 -47.63 19.68 -35.63
C LEU A 242 -46.22 20.30 -35.56
N ALA A 243 -45.14 19.53 -35.49
CA ALA A 243 -43.79 20.11 -35.54
C ALA A 243 -43.42 20.47 -36.97
N HIS A 244 -43.56 21.75 -37.32
CA HIS A 244 -43.22 22.29 -38.62
C HIS A 244 -41.71 22.55 -38.76
N ALA A 245 -41.03 22.79 -37.64
CA ALA A 245 -39.58 22.80 -37.56
C ALA A 245 -39.14 22.33 -36.17
N SER A 246 -38.10 21.50 -36.13
CA SER A 246 -37.48 21.02 -34.89
C SER A 246 -35.98 21.21 -35.01
N LEU A 247 -35.32 21.82 -34.03
CA LEU A 247 -33.88 22.08 -34.10
C LEU A 247 -33.22 22.06 -32.73
N VAL A 248 -31.96 21.66 -32.72
CA VAL A 248 -31.10 21.68 -31.54
C VAL A 248 -30.03 22.74 -31.74
N LEU A 249 -29.95 23.65 -30.79
CA LEU A 249 -28.96 24.70 -30.69
C LEU A 249 -27.98 24.33 -29.58
N LEU A 250 -26.68 24.39 -29.87
CA LEU A 250 -25.62 24.22 -28.86
C LEU A 250 -24.69 25.43 -28.86
N PHE A 251 -24.15 25.74 -27.68
CA PHE A 251 -23.15 26.80 -27.54
C PHE A 251 -21.86 26.44 -28.26
N GLY A 252 -21.41 27.36 -29.12
CA GLY A 252 -20.06 27.40 -29.67
C GLY A 252 -19.12 28.21 -28.78
N GLN A 253 -18.36 29.15 -29.37
CA GLN A 253 -17.46 30.02 -28.59
C GLN A 253 -18.19 31.21 -27.95
N GLU A 254 -19.06 31.90 -28.70
CA GLU A 254 -19.82 33.05 -28.20
C GLU A 254 -21.31 33.03 -28.61
N ASP A 255 -21.67 32.15 -29.56
CA ASP A 255 -22.99 32.05 -30.19
C ASP A 255 -23.54 30.62 -30.14
N LEU A 256 -24.85 30.48 -30.33
CA LEU A 256 -25.59 29.23 -30.50
C LEU A 256 -25.63 28.85 -31.99
N HIS A 257 -25.24 27.60 -32.28
CA HIS A 257 -25.27 27.03 -33.63
C HIS A 257 -26.27 25.89 -33.73
N ILE A 258 -26.91 25.75 -34.89
CA ILE A 258 -27.79 24.62 -35.18
C ILE A 258 -26.93 23.38 -35.45
N VAL A 259 -27.02 22.37 -34.59
CA VAL A 259 -26.24 21.12 -34.69
C VAL A 259 -27.06 19.95 -35.21
N ALA A 260 -28.38 19.96 -34.99
CA ALA A 260 -29.32 18.99 -35.52
C ALA A 260 -30.62 19.72 -35.88
N SER A 261 -31.27 19.32 -36.97
CA SER A 261 -32.56 19.89 -37.35
C SER A 261 -33.41 18.93 -38.17
N ARG A 262 -34.73 19.07 -38.05
CA ARG A 262 -35.74 18.41 -38.87
C ARG A 262 -36.71 19.44 -39.41
N HIS A 263 -37.17 19.21 -40.65
CA HIS A 263 -38.09 20.10 -41.37
C HIS A 263 -37.57 21.54 -41.57
N LEU A 264 -36.27 21.78 -41.35
CA LEU A 264 -35.63 23.08 -41.54
C LEU A 264 -35.16 23.26 -43.00
N PRO A 265 -35.53 24.37 -43.68
CA PRO A 265 -35.11 24.62 -45.05
C PRO A 265 -33.60 24.87 -45.13
N HIS A 266 -33.00 24.59 -46.28
CA HIS A 266 -31.53 24.67 -46.46
C HIS A 266 -30.94 26.05 -46.15
N ARG A 267 -31.70 27.12 -46.41
CA ARG A 267 -31.29 28.51 -46.16
C ARG A 267 -31.11 28.81 -44.67
N ASP A 268 -31.85 28.11 -43.81
CA ASP A 268 -31.91 28.36 -42.37
C ASP A 268 -30.87 27.53 -41.59
N ARG A 269 -30.27 26.51 -42.22
CA ARG A 269 -29.36 25.55 -41.56
C ARG A 269 -28.08 26.16 -40.98
N ASN A 270 -27.63 27.29 -41.53
CA ASN A 270 -26.39 27.96 -41.12
C ASN A 270 -26.65 29.20 -40.26
N ALA A 271 -27.87 29.39 -39.76
CA ALA A 271 -28.18 30.49 -38.87
C ALA A 271 -27.47 30.33 -37.51
N THR A 272 -27.10 31.45 -36.91
CA THR A 272 -26.43 31.52 -35.60
C THR A 272 -27.16 32.53 -34.72
N PHE A 273 -27.20 32.27 -33.41
CA PHE A 273 -27.97 33.08 -32.47
C PHE A 273 -27.10 33.50 -31.29
N GLU A 274 -27.27 34.74 -30.81
CA GLU A 274 -26.51 35.21 -29.66
C GLU A 274 -27.01 34.58 -28.34
N GLY A 275 -28.27 34.15 -28.27
CA GLY A 275 -28.89 33.59 -27.07
C GLY A 275 -29.10 34.61 -25.95
N ARG A 276 -29.13 35.91 -26.29
CA ARG A 276 -29.16 37.03 -25.33
C ARG A 276 -30.45 37.83 -25.39
N ARG A 277 -31.28 37.62 -26.41
CA ARG A 277 -32.57 38.30 -26.58
C ARG A 277 -33.69 37.29 -26.89
N GLY A 278 -34.92 37.73 -26.68
CA GLY A 278 -36.11 36.94 -27.00
C GLY A 278 -36.28 35.71 -26.11
N VAL A 279 -36.99 34.72 -26.65
CA VAL A 279 -37.42 33.51 -25.94
C VAL A 279 -36.27 32.56 -25.64
N LEU A 280 -35.23 32.56 -26.49
CA LEU A 280 -34.01 31.76 -26.27
C LEU A 280 -33.28 32.21 -25.01
N ALA A 281 -33.06 33.51 -24.86
CA ALA A 281 -32.42 34.07 -23.68
C ALA A 281 -33.22 33.81 -22.40
N GLN A 282 -34.56 33.91 -22.49
CA GLN A 282 -35.42 33.63 -21.35
C GLN A 282 -35.30 32.18 -20.90
N ALA A 283 -35.40 31.21 -21.81
CA ALA A 283 -35.30 29.79 -21.50
C ALA A 283 -33.92 29.42 -20.92
N LEU A 284 -32.85 30.01 -21.45
CA LEU A 284 -31.49 29.81 -20.96
C LEU A 284 -31.28 30.42 -19.56
N ALA A 285 -31.84 31.61 -19.31
CA ALA A 285 -31.71 32.29 -18.02
C ALA A 285 -32.52 31.63 -16.90
N THR A 286 -33.76 31.21 -17.19
CA THR A 286 -34.64 30.57 -16.20
C THR A 286 -34.32 29.08 -16.04
N ALA A 287 -33.68 28.47 -17.03
CA ALA A 287 -33.53 27.01 -17.16
C ALA A 287 -34.87 26.26 -17.11
N GLU A 288 -35.94 26.92 -17.56
CA GLU A 288 -37.27 26.37 -17.69
C GLU A 288 -37.72 26.48 -19.16
N PRO A 289 -38.56 25.55 -19.64
CA PRO A 289 -39.11 25.65 -20.99
C PRO A 289 -40.01 26.88 -21.15
N VAL A 290 -39.88 27.58 -22.27
CA VAL A 290 -40.62 28.82 -22.59
C VAL A 290 -41.40 28.64 -23.89
N ILE A 291 -42.67 29.03 -23.88
CA ILE A 291 -43.56 28.98 -25.06
C ILE A 291 -43.75 30.41 -25.60
N THR A 292 -43.68 30.56 -26.93
CA THR A 292 -44.01 31.79 -27.65
C THR A 292 -45.14 31.56 -28.64
N CYS A 293 -46.10 32.50 -28.67
CA CYS A 293 -47.25 32.47 -29.60
C CYS A 293 -46.98 33.26 -30.90
N ASP A 294 -45.77 33.81 -31.08
CA ASP A 294 -45.36 34.44 -32.34
C ASP A 294 -43.83 34.32 -32.51
N PRO A 295 -43.35 33.15 -32.94
CA PRO A 295 -41.91 32.94 -33.17
C PRO A 295 -41.36 33.80 -34.33
N GLY A 296 -42.21 34.29 -35.24
CA GLY A 296 -41.81 35.14 -36.35
C GLY A 296 -41.52 36.60 -35.96
N ALA A 297 -42.03 37.05 -34.82
CA ALA A 297 -41.75 38.37 -34.25
C ALA A 297 -40.66 38.36 -33.17
N ASP A 298 -40.17 37.19 -32.77
CA ASP A 298 -39.12 37.06 -31.76
C ASP A 298 -37.76 37.59 -32.27
N PRO A 299 -37.02 38.38 -31.47
CA PRO A 299 -35.76 39.00 -31.91
C PRO A 299 -34.68 38.05 -32.43
N GLU A 300 -34.68 36.78 -31.99
CA GLU A 300 -33.71 35.79 -32.42
C GLU A 300 -34.34 34.77 -33.36
N LEU A 301 -35.50 34.20 -33.03
CA LEU A 301 -36.12 33.17 -33.87
C LEU A 301 -36.61 33.70 -35.23
N SER A 302 -36.92 35.00 -35.35
CA SER A 302 -37.29 35.61 -36.64
C SER A 302 -36.18 35.56 -37.69
N GLN A 303 -34.95 35.21 -37.32
CA GLN A 303 -33.86 35.01 -38.28
C GLN A 303 -34.09 33.78 -39.17
N LEU A 304 -34.90 32.83 -38.71
CA LEU A 304 -35.25 31.62 -39.45
C LEU A 304 -36.51 31.87 -40.30
N VAL A 305 -36.40 31.65 -41.61
CA VAL A 305 -37.52 31.84 -42.53
C VAL A 305 -38.71 30.95 -42.15
N VAL A 306 -38.47 29.74 -41.66
CA VAL A 306 -39.54 28.82 -41.25
C VAL A 306 -40.36 29.35 -40.08
N MET A 307 -39.77 30.17 -39.19
CA MET A 307 -40.43 30.67 -37.98
C MET A 307 -41.53 31.68 -38.31
N HIS A 308 -41.45 32.39 -39.43
CA HIS A 308 -42.53 33.27 -39.90
C HIS A 308 -43.80 32.53 -40.33
N SER A 309 -43.70 31.23 -40.64
CA SER A 309 -44.88 30.40 -40.94
C SER A 309 -45.47 29.74 -39.68
N CYS A 310 -44.76 29.84 -38.55
CA CYS A 310 -45.14 29.20 -37.30
C CYS A 310 -45.99 30.15 -36.45
N ARG A 311 -46.98 29.60 -35.74
CA ARG A 311 -47.86 30.32 -34.81
C ARG A 311 -47.53 30.05 -33.36
N GLU A 312 -46.77 29.01 -33.07
CA GLU A 312 -46.33 28.74 -31.70
C GLU A 312 -44.98 28.02 -31.73
N ALA A 313 -44.13 28.27 -30.74
CA ALA A 313 -42.91 27.51 -30.54
C ALA A 313 -42.62 27.32 -29.05
N ILE A 314 -42.03 26.19 -28.71
CA ILE A 314 -41.49 25.91 -27.38
C ILE A 314 -39.97 25.80 -27.46
N VAL A 315 -39.30 26.47 -26.53
CA VAL A 315 -37.86 26.40 -26.32
C VAL A 315 -37.61 25.66 -25.03
N VAL A 316 -36.89 24.55 -25.11
CA VAL A 316 -36.52 23.72 -23.96
C VAL A 316 -35.01 23.81 -23.76
N PRO A 317 -34.53 24.34 -22.62
CA PRO A 317 -33.09 24.48 -22.39
C PRO A 317 -32.43 23.12 -22.15
N LEU A 318 -31.22 22.94 -22.69
CA LEU A 318 -30.39 21.77 -22.45
C LEU A 318 -29.42 22.06 -21.31
N ARG A 319 -29.72 21.59 -20.11
CA ARG A 319 -28.92 21.84 -18.91
C ARG A 319 -28.48 20.55 -18.20
N ALA A 320 -27.18 20.46 -17.87
CA ALA A 320 -26.65 19.44 -16.97
C ALA A 320 -26.15 20.12 -15.68
N GLY A 321 -26.79 19.85 -14.54
CA GLY A 321 -26.41 20.47 -13.27
C GLY A 321 -26.57 22.00 -13.28
N PHE A 322 -25.47 22.75 -13.35
CA PHE A 322 -25.46 24.23 -13.38
C PHE A 322 -24.99 24.81 -14.72
N GLU A 323 -24.69 23.97 -15.71
CA GLU A 323 -24.19 24.39 -17.02
C GLU A 323 -25.28 24.24 -18.09
N ASN A 324 -25.49 25.31 -18.86
CA ASN A 324 -26.35 25.30 -20.03
C ASN A 324 -25.52 24.94 -21.27
N PHE A 325 -25.89 23.87 -21.95
CA PHE A 325 -25.24 23.41 -23.17
C PHE A 325 -25.90 23.98 -24.43
N GLY A 326 -27.16 24.41 -24.32
CA GLY A 326 -27.89 25.03 -25.42
C GLY A 326 -29.40 24.95 -25.22
N ALA A 327 -30.16 24.82 -26.31
CA ALA A 327 -31.61 24.72 -26.28
C ALA A 327 -32.16 23.90 -27.46
N VAL A 328 -33.30 23.24 -27.26
CA VAL A 328 -34.07 22.60 -28.32
C VAL A 328 -35.29 23.46 -28.61
N VAL A 329 -35.59 23.66 -29.89
CA VAL A 329 -36.76 24.42 -30.33
C VAL A 329 -37.66 23.51 -31.14
N PHE A 330 -38.92 23.44 -30.75
CA PHE A 330 -39.99 22.85 -31.55
C PHE A 330 -40.97 23.96 -31.92
N ALA A 331 -41.25 24.11 -33.21
CA ALA A 331 -42.15 25.12 -33.73
C ALA A 331 -43.31 24.49 -34.50
N SER A 332 -44.48 25.10 -34.39
CA SER A 332 -45.73 24.64 -35.00
C SER A 332 -46.46 25.74 -35.76
N THR A 333 -47.16 25.36 -36.82
CA THR A 333 -48.06 26.25 -37.59
C THR A 333 -49.42 26.44 -36.96
N GLN A 334 -49.76 25.65 -35.93
CA GLN A 334 -51.02 25.79 -35.19
C GLN A 334 -50.78 26.52 -33.86
N PRO A 335 -51.76 27.28 -33.36
CA PRO A 335 -51.68 27.91 -32.04
C PRO A 335 -52.13 26.95 -30.92
N ASN A 336 -51.69 27.17 -29.68
CA ASN A 336 -52.07 26.41 -28.48
C ASN A 336 -51.82 24.90 -28.59
N VAL A 337 -50.66 24.56 -29.14
CA VAL A 337 -50.20 23.20 -29.40
C VAL A 337 -49.62 22.65 -28.10
N TYR A 338 -48.68 23.38 -27.48
CA TYR A 338 -47.88 22.90 -26.36
C TYR A 338 -48.64 22.94 -25.03
N THR A 339 -49.31 21.84 -24.69
CA THR A 339 -49.93 21.64 -23.38
C THR A 339 -48.90 21.26 -22.32
N LYS A 340 -49.29 21.28 -21.05
CA LYS A 340 -48.41 20.93 -19.93
C LYS A 340 -47.81 19.52 -20.06
N ASP A 341 -48.62 18.54 -20.46
CA ASP A 341 -48.15 17.15 -20.62
C ASP A 341 -47.09 17.02 -21.72
N GLN A 342 -47.24 17.80 -22.80
CA GLN A 342 -46.27 17.84 -23.89
C GLN A 342 -44.98 18.55 -23.50
N GLN A 343 -45.09 19.64 -22.74
CA GLN A 343 -43.94 20.32 -22.17
C GLN A 343 -43.15 19.38 -21.25
N GLU A 344 -43.82 18.65 -20.35
CA GLU A 344 -43.17 17.67 -19.47
C GLU A 344 -42.49 16.54 -20.25
N LEU A 345 -43.13 16.04 -21.31
CA LEU A 345 -42.55 15.03 -22.20
C LEU A 345 -41.29 15.55 -22.91
N LEU A 346 -41.36 16.74 -23.51
CA LEU A 346 -40.22 17.33 -24.22
C LEU A 346 -39.05 17.61 -23.27
N VAL A 347 -39.32 18.10 -22.06
CA VAL A 347 -38.30 18.28 -21.01
C VAL A 347 -37.66 16.94 -20.64
N ALA A 348 -38.46 15.88 -20.44
CA ALA A 348 -37.94 14.56 -20.09
C ALA A 348 -37.03 13.99 -21.18
N ILE A 349 -37.41 14.12 -22.45
CA ILE A 349 -36.62 13.68 -23.60
C ILE A 349 -35.32 14.50 -23.70
N CYS A 350 -35.38 15.82 -23.54
CA CYS A 350 -34.22 16.69 -23.57
C CYS A 350 -33.24 16.38 -22.43
N ASN A 351 -33.72 16.06 -21.23
CA ASN A 351 -32.86 15.66 -20.12
C ASN A 351 -32.11 14.34 -20.39
N GLN A 352 -32.77 13.37 -21.03
CA GLN A 352 -32.13 12.11 -21.43
C GLN A 352 -31.05 12.33 -22.50
N ALA A 353 -31.29 13.26 -23.42
CA ALA A 353 -30.34 13.62 -24.48
C ALA A 353 -28.99 14.14 -23.96
N ILE A 354 -28.99 14.80 -22.80
CA ILE A 354 -27.80 15.41 -22.20
C ILE A 354 -26.94 14.39 -21.48
N VAL A 355 -27.56 13.33 -20.95
CA VAL A 355 -26.87 12.26 -20.21
C VAL A 355 -26.23 11.24 -21.16
N ALA A 356 -26.84 11.05 -22.34
CA ALA A 356 -26.44 10.06 -23.35
C ALA A 356 -25.23 10.50 -24.19
#